data_AF-A0A7T1MHH9-F1
#
_entry.id   AF-A0A7T1MHH9-F1
#
_cell.length_a   1.000
_cell.length_b   1.000
_cell.length_c   1.000
_cell.angle_alpha   90.00
_cell.angle_beta   90.00
_cell.angle_gamma   90.00
#
_symmetry.space_group_name_H-M   'P 1'
#
loop_
_entity.id
_entity.type
_entity.pdbx_description
1 polymer ?
#
loop_
_entity_poly.entity_id
_entity_poly.type
_entity_poly.pdbx_seq_one_letter_code
_entity_poly.pdbx_strand_id
1 'polypeptide(L)'
;MQGQFSEPRPLKPAALQSIWLFQESLLNDLGPAASFIAAGFNLKFDVQQFEQEAWRILDEVEHQLGWMYEVLHTDGNSRGRLNYMVWSEIFSCSECSGEINFVSEALESETGKARDSFPCPHCGFQLNKDRLERCFVTKLDPVTQEPWKRIDLRPVFINYSIGRISYERPVTKDDLDILAQIYKLPYPHEVPSLIFPVENMYHGSRIEPKGFKSAHHFYFSRTAHALGMLWRLASEVSEKNASLARALKFWLDSHFVNLSIENRYRPGVSYPYNLLSGVYYVSSMICEADYLKAYANKLKRISSAFSQCSAFSSSNAAITTGDCASLSVPNESIDYIFTDPPFGANIFYADLNLLVESWHGVISDSANEAIVDSAKKKGVNEYQNLMRHCFSEYSRVLKPGRWMTVVFSNSSNSIWRAIQEAMGASGFVVADVRTLDKQQGSYRQVTSTAVKQDLVISAYKPTKELQRQFDIGESSAESAWAFAREHLHNAPRFVGNANVIEIVAERTPQMLLRNP
;
A
#
# COMPACT_ATOMS: atom_id res chain seq x y z
N MET A 1 20.71 44.98 -30.36
CA MET A 1 19.36 44.41 -30.49
C MET A 1 19.50 42.89 -30.59
N GLN A 2 19.49 42.20 -29.46
CA GLN A 2 19.42 40.74 -29.39
C GLN A 2 18.12 40.42 -28.64
N GLY A 3 17.17 39.83 -29.36
CA GLY A 3 15.83 39.52 -28.87
C GLY A 3 15.86 38.29 -27.97
N GLN A 4 15.20 38.41 -26.82
CA GLN A 4 14.93 37.35 -25.87
C GLN A 4 14.03 36.28 -26.52
N PHE A 5 14.47 35.02 -26.53
CA PHE A 5 13.57 33.88 -26.69
C PHE A 5 13.14 33.44 -25.29
N SER A 6 11.87 33.71 -24.96
CA SER A 6 11.21 33.22 -23.75
C SER A 6 11.02 31.71 -23.83
N GLU A 7 11.46 30.98 -22.81
CA GLU A 7 11.13 29.57 -22.62
C GLU A 7 9.60 29.36 -22.59
N PRO A 8 9.08 28.30 -23.24
CA PRO A 8 7.66 27.99 -23.17
C PRO A 8 7.31 27.56 -21.74
N ARG A 9 6.35 28.26 -21.13
CA ARG A 9 5.75 27.85 -19.84
C ARG A 9 5.20 26.43 -19.96
N PRO A 10 5.30 25.60 -18.91
CA PRO A 10 4.64 24.31 -18.90
C PRO A 10 3.13 24.51 -19.09
N LEU A 11 2.59 23.87 -20.12
CA LEU A 11 1.16 23.77 -20.36
C LEU A 11 0.50 23.20 -19.10
N LYS A 12 -0.47 23.92 -18.53
CA LYS A 12 -1.41 23.35 -17.55
C LYS A 12 -1.99 22.08 -18.17
N PRO A 13 -2.14 20.97 -17.43
CA PRO A 13 -2.73 19.76 -17.97
C PRO A 13 -4.13 20.13 -18.47
N ALA A 14 -4.30 20.11 -19.80
CA ALA A 14 -5.61 20.13 -20.40
C ALA A 14 -6.39 19.00 -19.76
N ALA A 15 -7.59 19.30 -19.26
CA ALA A 15 -8.49 18.31 -18.73
C ALA A 15 -8.57 17.17 -19.75
N LEU A 16 -7.95 16.04 -19.43
CA LEU A 16 -8.16 14.79 -20.14
C LEU A 16 -9.65 14.49 -19.93
N GLN A 17 -10.48 14.91 -20.88
CA GLN A 17 -11.78 14.28 -21.09
C GLN A 17 -11.46 12.85 -21.52
N SER A 18 -11.23 11.97 -20.56
CA SER A 18 -11.20 10.54 -20.77
C SER A 18 -12.62 10.14 -21.19
N ILE A 19 -12.80 9.92 -22.50
CA ILE A 19 -14.05 9.55 -23.16
C ILE A 19 -14.56 8.14 -22.74
N TRP A 20 -13.88 7.46 -21.82
CA TRP A 20 -14.35 6.21 -21.21
C TRP A 20 -14.77 6.45 -19.76
N LEU A 21 -15.89 7.15 -19.56
CA LEU A 21 -16.59 7.12 -18.29
C LEU A 21 -17.48 5.88 -18.30
N PHE A 22 -16.95 4.76 -17.81
CA PHE A 22 -17.80 3.64 -17.42
C PHE A 22 -18.77 4.17 -16.35
N GLN A 23 -20.05 4.30 -16.70
CA GLN A 23 -21.05 4.84 -15.77
C GLN A 23 -21.40 3.83 -14.67
N GLU A 24 -21.17 2.54 -14.94
CA GLU A 24 -21.37 1.43 -14.01
C GLU A 24 -20.08 0.61 -13.93
N SER A 25 -19.58 0.40 -12.72
CA SER A 25 -18.38 -0.40 -12.47
C SER A 25 -18.64 -1.45 -11.39
N LEU A 26 -18.02 -2.62 -11.58
CA LEU A 26 -17.92 -3.67 -10.57
C LEU A 26 -16.45 -3.80 -10.19
N LEU A 27 -16.15 -3.62 -8.90
CA LEU A 27 -14.81 -3.72 -8.34
C LEU A 27 -14.79 -4.92 -7.40
N ASN A 28 -13.87 -5.85 -7.65
CA ASN A 28 -13.69 -7.05 -6.85
C ASN A 28 -12.24 -7.19 -6.40
N ASP A 29 -12.02 -7.53 -5.14
CA ASP A 29 -10.71 -7.92 -4.62
C ASP A 29 -10.85 -9.08 -3.62
N LEU A 30 -9.84 -9.94 -3.54
CA LEU A 30 -9.79 -11.01 -2.54
C LEU A 30 -9.68 -10.43 -1.12
N GLY A 31 -8.95 -9.32 -0.96
CA GLY A 31 -8.66 -8.70 0.32
C GLY A 31 -9.76 -7.75 0.81
N PRO A 32 -10.28 -7.93 2.04
CA PRO A 32 -11.18 -6.97 2.67
C PRO A 32 -10.62 -5.54 2.72
N ALA A 33 -9.33 -5.35 3.02
CA ALA A 33 -8.74 -4.01 3.05
C ALA A 33 -8.78 -3.32 1.67
N ALA A 34 -8.40 -4.05 0.62
CA ALA A 34 -8.43 -3.53 -0.76
C ALA A 34 -9.86 -3.21 -1.21
N SER A 35 -10.81 -4.09 -0.91
CA SER A 35 -12.24 -3.86 -1.15
C SER A 35 -12.76 -2.62 -0.41
N PHE A 36 -12.37 -2.44 0.86
CA PHE A 36 -12.77 -1.29 1.64
C PHE A 36 -12.20 0.02 1.11
N ILE A 37 -10.93 0.02 0.67
CA ILE A 37 -10.31 1.15 -0.02
C ILE A 37 -11.06 1.46 -1.32
N ALA A 38 -11.39 0.45 -2.12
CA ALA A 38 -12.18 0.61 -3.33
C ALA A 38 -13.56 1.23 -3.02
N ALA A 39 -14.21 0.80 -1.94
CA ALA A 39 -15.45 1.39 -1.47
C ALA A 39 -15.31 2.86 -1.05
N GLY A 40 -14.21 3.22 -0.38
CA GLY A 40 -13.92 4.60 0.00
C GLY A 40 -13.74 5.55 -1.20
N PHE A 41 -13.12 5.07 -2.28
CA PHE A 41 -12.92 5.87 -3.50
C PHE A 41 -14.16 5.97 -4.39
N ASN A 42 -15.04 4.96 -4.38
CA ASN A 42 -16.07 4.81 -5.42
C ASN A 42 -17.51 4.90 -4.90
N LEU A 43 -17.76 4.70 -3.59
CA LEU A 43 -19.12 4.79 -3.04
C LEU A 43 -19.42 6.18 -2.50
N LYS A 44 -20.59 6.70 -2.87
CA LYS A 44 -21.09 8.04 -2.52
C LYS A 44 -21.20 8.25 -1.01
N PHE A 45 -20.83 9.44 -0.55
CA PHE A 45 -21.07 9.94 0.81
C PHE A 45 -21.19 11.47 0.78
N ASP A 46 -21.80 12.05 1.83
CA ASP A 46 -21.89 13.51 1.98
C ASP A 46 -20.56 14.04 2.50
N VAL A 47 -19.84 14.77 1.65
CA VAL A 47 -18.49 15.30 1.95
C VAL A 47 -18.54 16.35 3.05
N GLN A 48 -19.60 17.17 3.11
CA GLN A 48 -19.73 18.23 4.11
C GLN A 48 -20.01 17.63 5.49
N GLN A 49 -20.92 16.65 5.58
CA GLN A 49 -21.18 15.92 6.82
C GLN A 49 -19.95 15.13 7.27
N PHE A 50 -19.23 14.49 6.34
CA PHE A 50 -17.97 13.82 6.62
C PHE A 50 -16.94 14.77 7.22
N GLU A 51 -16.73 15.94 6.63
CA GLU A 51 -15.76 16.89 7.14
C GLU A 51 -16.13 17.42 8.53
N GLN A 52 -17.40 17.76 8.73
CA GLN A 52 -17.89 18.23 10.04
C GLN A 52 -17.71 17.18 11.13
N GLU A 53 -18.11 15.93 10.85
CA GLU A 53 -18.04 14.85 11.83
C GLU A 53 -16.58 14.43 12.11
N ALA A 54 -15.71 14.43 11.09
CA ALA A 54 -14.30 14.14 11.28
C ALA A 54 -13.60 15.20 12.16
N TRP A 55 -13.90 16.49 11.96
CA TRP A 55 -13.39 17.55 12.85
C TRP A 55 -13.93 17.43 14.26
N ARG A 56 -15.23 17.18 14.44
CA ARG A 56 -15.83 16.91 15.76
C ARG A 56 -15.10 15.79 16.49
N ILE A 57 -14.81 14.69 15.80
CA ILE A 57 -14.07 13.54 16.34
C ILE A 57 -12.64 13.96 16.73
N LEU A 58 -11.93 14.69 15.87
CA LEU A 58 -10.57 15.16 16.19
C LEU A 58 -10.57 16.06 17.43
N ASP A 59 -11.51 17.00 17.52
CA ASP A 59 -11.62 17.94 18.64
C ASP A 59 -11.93 17.20 19.95
N GLU A 60 -12.79 16.19 19.92
CA GLU A 60 -13.11 15.36 21.09
C GLU A 60 -11.90 14.53 21.56
N VAL A 61 -11.18 13.90 20.63
CA VAL A 61 -9.95 13.15 20.95
C VAL A 61 -8.87 14.08 21.49
N GLU A 62 -8.73 15.28 20.91
CA GLU A 62 -7.77 16.27 21.38
C GLU A 62 -8.13 16.80 22.76
N HIS A 63 -9.41 17.00 23.06
CA HIS A 63 -9.86 17.41 24.38
C HIS A 63 -9.50 16.38 25.47
N GLN A 64 -9.67 15.08 25.18
CA GLN A 64 -9.43 14.01 26.17
C GLN A 64 -7.96 13.56 26.25
N LEU A 65 -7.26 13.51 25.12
CA LEU A 65 -5.93 12.90 24.99
C LEU A 65 -4.84 13.90 24.61
N GLY A 66 -5.16 15.18 24.37
CA GLY A 66 -4.20 16.20 23.95
C GLY A 66 -3.04 16.41 24.93
N TRP A 67 -3.28 16.18 26.23
CA TRP A 67 -2.25 16.21 27.28
C TRP A 67 -1.11 15.21 27.03
N MET A 68 -1.35 14.10 26.32
CA MET A 68 -0.33 13.08 25.98
C MET A 68 0.71 13.58 24.97
N TYR A 69 0.39 14.67 24.28
CA TYR A 69 1.20 15.27 23.22
C TYR A 69 1.66 16.68 23.59
N GLU A 70 1.45 17.09 24.84
CA GLU A 70 1.92 18.38 25.34
C GLU A 70 3.36 18.26 25.82
N VAL A 71 4.17 19.26 25.50
CA VAL A 71 5.62 19.27 25.76
C VAL A 71 6.00 20.56 26.49
N LEU A 72 6.73 20.43 27.60
CA LEU A 72 7.33 21.58 28.28
C LEU A 72 8.54 22.09 27.49
N HIS A 73 8.53 23.39 27.19
CA HIS A 73 9.62 24.08 26.48
C HIS A 73 10.84 24.25 27.37
N THR A 74 11.99 24.52 26.75
CA THR A 74 13.28 24.70 27.44
C THR A 74 13.33 25.91 28.36
N ASP A 75 12.36 26.82 28.28
CA ASP A 75 12.22 27.94 29.22
C ASP A 75 11.56 27.54 30.57
N GLY A 76 11.09 26.29 30.67
CA GLY A 76 10.44 25.73 31.87
C GLY A 76 9.00 26.21 32.12
N ASN A 77 8.42 27.03 31.22
CA ASN A 77 7.09 27.63 31.42
C ASN A 77 6.17 27.42 30.21
N SER A 78 6.68 27.60 29.00
CA SER A 78 5.88 27.53 27.78
C SER A 78 5.55 26.07 27.45
N ARG A 79 4.32 25.81 26.97
CA ARG A 79 3.91 24.49 26.50
C ARG A 79 3.74 24.48 24.99
N GLY A 80 4.22 23.42 24.35
CA GLY A 80 4.12 23.19 22.92
C GLY A 80 3.46 21.85 22.59
N ARG A 81 3.16 21.64 21.31
CA ARG A 81 2.62 20.39 20.79
C ARG A 81 3.72 19.53 20.22
N LEU A 82 3.83 18.29 20.68
CA LEU A 82 4.68 17.26 20.09
C LEU A 82 4.32 17.06 18.61
N ASN A 83 5.30 17.18 17.73
CA ASN A 83 5.18 16.81 16.32
C ASN A 83 5.55 15.34 16.12
N TYR A 84 6.66 14.91 16.74
CA TYR A 84 7.09 13.51 16.77
C TYR A 84 8.10 13.25 17.89
N MET A 85 8.18 11.99 18.30
CA MET A 85 9.21 11.46 19.21
C MET A 85 10.03 10.40 18.50
N VAL A 86 11.36 10.45 18.65
CA VAL A 86 12.27 9.47 18.06
C VAL A 86 12.64 8.42 19.08
N TRP A 87 12.44 7.15 18.71
CA TRP A 87 12.79 5.97 19.51
C TRP A 87 13.97 5.23 18.88
N SER A 88 14.97 4.88 19.70
CA SER A 88 16.12 4.09 19.30
C SER A 88 16.05 2.66 19.82
N GLU A 89 16.41 1.71 18.96
CA GLU A 89 16.78 0.35 19.37
C GLU A 89 18.07 0.42 20.21
N ILE A 90 18.08 -0.32 21.32
CA ILE A 90 19.26 -0.47 22.17
C ILE A 90 19.96 -1.78 21.82
N PHE A 91 21.27 -1.68 21.66
CA PHE A 91 22.16 -2.80 21.38
C PHE A 91 23.17 -2.97 22.51
N SER A 92 23.86 -4.10 22.50
CA SER A 92 25.02 -4.38 23.34
C SER A 92 26.27 -4.48 22.45
N CYS A 93 27.38 -3.92 22.94
CA CYS A 93 28.68 -4.06 22.31
C CYS A 93 29.15 -5.53 22.37
N SER A 94 29.57 -6.11 21.24
CA SER A 94 30.12 -7.48 21.19
C SER A 94 31.38 -7.69 22.04
N GLU A 95 32.13 -6.63 22.34
CA GLU A 95 33.41 -6.73 23.06
C GLU A 95 33.28 -6.47 24.56
N CYS A 96 32.56 -5.42 24.95
CA CYS A 96 32.48 -4.99 26.36
C CYS A 96 31.09 -5.17 26.99
N SER A 97 30.11 -5.66 26.22
CA SER A 97 28.70 -5.79 26.64
C SER A 97 28.03 -4.50 27.12
N GLY A 98 28.62 -3.34 26.82
CA GLY A 98 28.06 -2.03 27.18
C GLY A 98 26.84 -1.70 26.31
N GLU A 99 25.81 -1.10 26.91
CA GLU A 99 24.60 -0.68 26.19
C GLU A 99 24.90 0.47 25.23
N ILE A 100 24.36 0.38 24.02
CA ILE A 100 24.54 1.33 22.93
C ILE A 100 23.17 1.81 22.47
N ASN A 101 22.95 3.12 22.56
CA ASN A 101 21.81 3.77 21.94
C ASN A 101 22.13 4.04 20.47
N PHE A 102 21.50 3.30 19.56
CA PHE A 102 21.82 3.36 18.14
C PHE A 102 21.70 4.77 17.54
N VAL A 103 20.64 5.51 17.87
CA VAL A 103 20.46 6.88 17.36
C VAL A 103 21.54 7.80 17.90
N SER A 104 21.87 7.72 19.19
CA SER A 104 22.88 8.60 19.81
C SER A 104 24.28 8.40 19.23
N GLU A 105 24.67 7.16 18.96
CA GLU A 105 26.05 6.84 18.57
C GLU A 105 26.26 6.70 17.05
N ALA A 106 25.25 6.18 16.35
CA ALA A 106 25.38 5.81 14.94
C ALA A 106 24.78 6.86 13.99
N LEU A 107 23.93 7.78 14.45
CA LEU A 107 23.35 8.80 13.56
C LEU A 107 24.31 9.98 13.36
N GLU A 108 24.63 10.32 12.12
CA GLU A 108 25.27 11.59 11.81
C GLU A 108 24.26 12.73 11.77
N SER A 109 24.44 13.71 12.66
CA SER A 109 23.57 14.88 12.78
C SER A 109 23.53 15.74 11.50
N GLU A 110 24.64 15.82 10.77
CA GLU A 110 24.77 16.67 9.57
C GLU A 110 24.18 16.03 8.31
N THR A 111 24.43 14.74 8.11
CA THR A 111 24.03 14.03 6.89
C THR A 111 22.71 13.28 7.05
N GLY A 112 22.28 13.05 8.29
CA GLY A 112 21.10 12.26 8.60
C GLY A 112 21.24 10.77 8.32
N LYS A 113 22.44 10.30 8.00
CA LYS A 113 22.73 8.90 7.69
C LYS A 113 23.23 8.18 8.92
N ALA A 114 22.89 6.90 9.02
CA ALA A 114 23.57 6.02 9.95
C ALA A 114 25.01 5.80 9.44
N ARG A 115 26.00 5.93 10.32
CA ARG A 115 27.40 5.63 10.05
C ARG A 115 27.55 4.14 9.72
N ASP A 116 28.38 3.84 8.73
CA ASP A 116 28.75 2.46 8.41
C ASP A 116 29.56 1.82 9.56
N SER A 117 30.35 2.64 10.27
CA SER A 117 31.07 2.27 11.49
C SER A 117 31.13 3.39 12.51
N PHE A 118 31.07 3.06 13.80
CA PHE A 118 31.18 4.03 14.90
C PHE A 118 31.89 3.42 16.12
N PRO A 119 32.64 4.21 16.91
CA PRO A 119 33.29 3.71 18.12
C PRO A 119 32.26 3.43 19.21
N CYS A 120 32.43 2.32 19.94
CA CYS A 120 31.68 2.05 21.16
C CYS A 120 31.93 3.16 22.20
N PRO A 121 30.89 3.75 22.82
CA PRO A 121 31.06 4.81 23.83
C PRO A 121 31.72 4.30 25.13
N HIS A 122 31.77 2.99 25.36
CA HIS A 122 32.32 2.39 26.59
C HIS A 122 33.75 1.90 26.45
N CYS A 123 34.11 1.28 25.32
CA CYS A 123 35.43 0.66 25.12
C CYS A 123 36.20 1.17 23.89
N GLY A 124 35.59 2.03 23.08
CA GLY A 124 36.22 2.59 21.86
C GLY A 124 36.34 1.62 20.69
N PHE A 125 35.92 0.36 20.82
CA PHE A 125 35.96 -0.61 19.72
C PHE A 125 35.11 -0.16 18.54
N GLN A 126 35.60 -0.35 17.31
CA GLN A 126 34.87 0.03 16.10
C GLN A 126 33.76 -0.99 15.78
N LEU A 127 32.52 -0.52 15.91
CA LEU A 127 31.31 -1.30 15.70
C LEU A 127 30.67 -0.95 14.35
N ASN A 128 29.90 -1.90 13.83
CA ASN A 128 28.98 -1.75 12.72
C ASN A 128 27.71 -2.55 13.01
N LYS A 129 26.70 -2.50 12.14
CA LYS A 129 25.40 -3.14 12.38
C LYS A 129 25.47 -4.67 12.60
N ASP A 130 26.47 -5.33 12.02
CA ASP A 130 26.66 -6.78 12.12
C ASP A 130 27.37 -7.20 13.42
N ARG A 131 28.05 -6.27 14.10
CA ARG A 131 28.75 -6.48 15.37
C ARG A 131 27.97 -5.99 16.60
N LEU A 132 26.70 -5.65 16.40
CA LEU A 132 25.79 -5.26 17.48
C LEU A 132 24.92 -6.45 17.88
N GLU A 133 24.84 -6.70 19.18
CA GLU A 133 23.90 -7.66 19.73
C GLU A 133 22.62 -6.95 20.18
N ARG A 134 21.44 -7.52 19.90
CA ARG A 134 20.17 -6.89 20.30
C ARG A 134 19.96 -7.01 21.79
N CYS A 135 19.64 -5.89 22.44
CA CYS A 135 19.11 -5.92 23.80
C CYS A 135 17.61 -6.22 23.78
N PHE A 136 17.18 -7.06 24.72
CA PHE A 136 15.78 -7.41 24.91
C PHE A 136 15.32 -6.97 26.29
N VAL A 137 14.08 -6.51 26.35
CA VAL A 137 13.34 -6.25 27.58
C VAL A 137 12.12 -7.15 27.65
N THR A 138 11.76 -7.58 28.86
CA THR A 138 10.52 -8.29 29.12
C THR A 138 9.58 -7.34 29.86
N LYS A 139 8.43 -7.05 29.27
CA LYS A 139 7.35 -6.25 29.87
C LYS A 139 6.07 -7.09 29.93
N LEU A 140 5.07 -6.67 30.70
CA LEU A 140 3.75 -7.26 30.60
C LEU A 140 3.08 -6.77 29.30
N ASP A 141 2.52 -7.69 28.54
CA ASP A 141 1.69 -7.38 27.38
C ASP A 141 0.45 -6.59 27.85
N PRO A 142 0.14 -5.43 27.23
CA PRO A 142 -0.95 -4.58 27.71
C PRO A 142 -2.34 -5.19 27.51
N VAL A 143 -2.47 -6.17 26.60
CA VAL A 143 -3.74 -6.87 26.32
C VAL A 143 -3.80 -8.22 27.04
N THR A 144 -2.79 -9.08 26.88
CA THR A 144 -2.82 -10.44 27.42
C THR A 144 -2.36 -10.54 28.87
N GLN A 145 -1.66 -9.52 29.38
CA GLN A 145 -1.00 -9.52 30.70
C GLN A 145 0.08 -10.60 30.86
N GLU A 146 0.51 -11.24 29.76
CA GLU A 146 1.58 -12.23 29.76
C GLU A 146 2.96 -11.57 29.58
N PRO A 147 4.06 -12.24 29.96
CA PRO A 147 5.41 -11.74 29.68
C PRO A 147 5.69 -11.60 28.18
N TRP A 148 5.91 -10.37 27.74
CA TRP A 148 6.26 -10.00 26.38
C TRP A 148 7.75 -9.62 26.26
N LYS A 149 8.55 -10.53 25.69
CA LYS A 149 9.97 -10.27 25.36
C LYS A 149 10.07 -9.60 23.99
N ARG A 150 10.71 -8.43 23.93
CA ARG A 150 10.91 -7.65 22.69
C ARG A 150 12.20 -6.87 22.70
N ILE A 151 12.61 -6.35 21.54
CA ILE A 151 13.74 -5.41 21.46
C ILE A 151 13.49 -4.21 22.38
N ASP A 152 14.56 -3.75 23.02
CA ASP A 152 14.52 -2.55 23.84
C ASP A 152 14.49 -1.31 22.96
N LEU A 153 13.47 -0.46 23.17
CA LEU A 153 13.26 0.79 22.46
C LEU A 153 13.18 1.90 23.49
N ARG A 154 14.07 2.90 23.39
CA ARG A 154 14.12 4.05 24.30
C ARG A 154 13.95 5.36 23.53
N PRO A 155 13.18 6.34 24.06
CA PRO A 155 13.01 7.62 23.41
C PRO A 155 14.31 8.43 23.56
N VAL A 156 14.70 9.16 22.52
CA VAL A 156 16.00 9.87 22.46
C VAL A 156 15.81 11.38 22.43
N PHE A 157 15.00 11.87 21.49
CA PHE A 157 14.67 13.28 21.38
C PHE A 157 13.25 13.45 20.83
N ILE A 158 12.74 14.67 20.96
CA ILE A 158 11.43 15.07 20.50
C ILE A 158 11.54 16.31 19.62
N ASN A 159 10.62 16.40 18.66
CA ASN A 159 10.35 17.62 17.93
C ASN A 159 8.95 18.12 18.28
N TYR A 160 8.82 19.41 18.56
CA TYR A 160 7.57 20.01 19.02
C TYR A 160 7.45 21.46 18.52
N SER A 161 6.24 21.99 18.51
CA SER A 161 5.97 23.35 18.04
C SER A 161 5.29 24.20 19.11
N ILE A 162 5.71 25.47 19.18
CA ILE A 162 5.02 26.53 19.94
C ILE A 162 4.57 27.56 18.91
N GLY A 163 3.25 27.63 18.69
CA GLY A 163 2.69 28.38 17.57
C GLY A 163 3.24 27.85 16.23
N ARG A 164 4.00 28.69 15.50
CA ARG A 164 4.55 28.36 14.18
C ARG A 164 6.01 27.93 14.20
N ILE A 165 6.67 27.99 15.35
CA ILE A 165 8.09 27.70 15.48
C ILE A 165 8.25 26.26 15.97
N SER A 166 9.10 25.49 15.29
CA SER A 166 9.46 24.13 15.69
C SER A 166 10.79 24.12 16.44
N TYR A 167 10.86 23.27 17.45
CA TYR A 167 12.01 23.05 18.30
C TYR A 167 12.32 21.57 18.35
N GLU A 168 13.58 21.25 18.60
CA GLU A 168 14.05 19.88 18.85
C GLU A 168 14.90 19.88 20.12
N ARG A 169 14.69 18.88 20.98
CA ARG A 169 15.51 18.69 22.18
C ARG A 169 15.56 17.23 22.60
N PRO A 170 16.61 16.81 23.34
CA PRO A 170 16.60 15.52 24.03
C PRO A 170 15.38 15.34 24.93
N VAL A 171 14.97 14.09 25.11
CA VAL A 171 13.90 13.70 26.02
C VAL A 171 14.27 14.09 27.46
N THR A 172 13.34 14.72 28.18
CA THR A 172 13.51 15.12 29.58
C THR A 172 12.80 14.14 30.52
N LYS A 173 12.99 14.33 31.83
CA LYS A 173 12.27 13.57 32.85
C LYS A 173 10.75 13.76 32.74
N ASP A 174 10.28 15.00 32.51
CA ASP A 174 8.85 15.28 32.38
C ASP A 174 8.21 14.51 31.22
N ASP A 175 8.92 14.38 30.08
CA ASP A 175 8.43 13.59 28.95
C ASP A 175 8.33 12.09 29.31
N LEU A 176 9.30 11.57 30.06
CA LEU A 176 9.29 10.18 30.54
C LEU A 176 8.18 9.94 31.56
N ASP A 177 7.90 10.92 32.42
CA ASP A 177 6.82 10.87 33.41
C ASP A 177 5.44 10.84 32.71
N ILE A 178 5.26 11.62 31.63
CA ILE A 178 4.06 11.54 30.76
C ILE A 178 3.92 10.14 30.15
N LEU A 179 4.99 9.58 29.56
CA LEU A 179 4.95 8.23 28.99
C LEU A 179 4.60 7.17 30.05
N ALA A 180 5.14 7.31 31.26
CA ALA A 180 4.84 6.42 32.39
C ALA A 180 3.39 6.57 32.87
N GLN A 181 2.82 7.77 32.83
CA GLN A 181 1.41 8.01 33.12
C GLN A 181 0.51 7.34 32.08
N ILE A 182 0.83 7.48 30.79
CA ILE A 182 0.10 6.84 29.69
C ILE A 182 0.12 5.31 29.84
N TYR A 183 1.28 4.73 30.14
CA TYR A 183 1.43 3.28 30.29
C TYR A 183 0.60 2.67 31.44
N LYS A 184 0.17 3.48 32.41
CA LYS A 184 -0.69 3.04 33.52
C LYS A 184 -2.18 3.03 33.15
N LEU A 185 -2.56 3.65 32.04
CA LEU A 185 -3.95 3.67 31.59
C LEU A 185 -4.37 2.29 31.08
N PRO A 186 -5.65 1.90 31.22
CA PRO A 186 -6.17 0.69 30.59
C PRO A 186 -5.98 0.75 29.08
N TYR A 187 -5.40 -0.30 28.50
CA TYR A 187 -5.19 -0.36 27.06
C TYR A 187 -6.54 -0.29 26.31
N PRO A 188 -6.66 0.49 25.22
CA PRO A 188 -7.92 0.62 24.49
C PRO A 188 -8.33 -0.72 23.87
N HIS A 189 -9.56 -1.15 24.15
CA HIS A 189 -10.08 -2.43 23.68
C HIS A 189 -10.41 -2.43 22.18
N GLU A 190 -10.51 -1.25 21.56
CA GLU A 190 -10.69 -1.08 20.11
C GLU A 190 -9.43 -1.41 19.32
N VAL A 191 -8.25 -1.29 19.94
CA VAL A 191 -7.00 -1.59 19.26
C VAL A 191 -6.93 -3.11 19.09
N PRO A 192 -6.77 -3.60 17.86
CA PRO A 192 -6.86 -5.03 17.57
C PRO A 192 -5.74 -5.81 18.24
N SER A 193 -6.08 -6.97 18.78
CA SER A 193 -5.14 -7.91 19.41
C SER A 193 -4.94 -9.20 18.60
N LEU A 194 -5.21 -9.14 17.28
CA LEU A 194 -5.03 -10.28 16.38
C LEU A 194 -3.58 -10.76 16.44
N ILE A 195 -3.39 -12.05 16.73
CA ILE A 195 -2.09 -12.72 16.64
C ILE A 195 -1.81 -13.03 15.18
N PHE A 196 -0.65 -12.59 14.70
CA PHE A 196 -0.21 -12.84 13.33
C PHE A 196 0.30 -14.28 13.19
N PRO A 197 -0.02 -14.99 12.10
CA PRO A 197 0.48 -16.34 11.82
C PRO A 197 1.93 -16.29 11.32
N VAL A 198 2.84 -15.76 12.14
CA VAL A 198 4.22 -15.40 11.76
C VAL A 198 5.00 -16.56 11.15
N GLU A 199 4.72 -17.80 11.56
CA GLU A 199 5.32 -19.01 11.01
C GLU A 199 4.94 -19.28 9.55
N ASN A 200 3.80 -18.77 9.10
CA ASN A 200 3.27 -18.92 7.75
C ASN A 200 3.36 -17.63 6.92
N MET A 201 3.99 -16.58 7.47
CA MET A 201 4.18 -15.30 6.80
C MET A 201 5.58 -15.21 6.20
N TYR A 202 5.68 -14.63 5.00
CA TYR A 202 6.98 -14.32 4.40
C TYR A 202 7.81 -13.38 5.29
N HIS A 203 7.12 -12.44 5.95
CA HIS A 203 7.74 -11.43 6.82
C HIS A 203 7.86 -11.84 8.28
N GLY A 204 7.41 -13.04 8.69
CA GLY A 204 7.47 -13.48 10.09
C GLY A 204 8.88 -13.42 10.67
N SER A 205 9.87 -13.84 9.87
CA SER A 205 11.30 -13.76 10.19
C SER A 205 11.85 -12.34 10.44
N ARG A 206 11.11 -11.29 10.10
CA ARG A 206 11.53 -9.89 10.31
C ARG A 206 10.97 -9.27 11.60
N ILE A 207 9.81 -9.74 12.04
CA ILE A 207 9.08 -9.19 13.19
C ILE A 207 9.18 -10.08 14.42
N GLU A 208 9.16 -11.40 14.23
CA GLU A 208 9.18 -12.36 15.33
C GLU A 208 10.49 -12.28 16.14
N PRO A 209 11.70 -12.22 15.52
CA PRO A 209 12.94 -12.11 16.29
C PRO A 209 13.06 -10.81 17.09
N LYS A 210 12.23 -9.81 16.78
CA LYS A 210 12.15 -8.54 17.50
C LYS A 210 11.08 -8.52 18.59
N GLY A 211 10.28 -9.58 18.70
CA GLY A 211 9.20 -9.73 19.66
C GLY A 211 7.82 -9.24 19.19
N PHE A 212 7.63 -8.90 17.92
CA PHE A 212 6.34 -8.40 17.43
C PHE A 212 5.56 -9.55 16.78
N LYS A 213 4.42 -9.94 17.39
CA LYS A 213 3.60 -11.08 16.96
C LYS A 213 2.10 -10.79 16.88
N SER A 214 1.65 -9.65 17.37
CA SER A 214 0.22 -9.27 17.39
C SER A 214 0.03 -7.84 16.94
N ALA A 215 -1.14 -7.50 16.42
CA ALA A 215 -1.45 -6.19 15.86
C ALA A 215 -1.21 -5.04 16.87
N HIS A 216 -1.62 -5.19 18.12
CA HIS A 216 -1.42 -4.17 19.17
C HIS A 216 0.06 -3.92 19.49
N HIS A 217 0.98 -4.85 19.18
CA HIS A 217 2.41 -4.64 19.37
C HIS A 217 2.98 -3.57 18.42
N PHE A 218 2.26 -3.25 17.33
CA PHE A 218 2.71 -2.29 16.31
C PHE A 218 2.44 -0.83 16.70
N TYR A 219 1.85 -0.56 17.85
CA TYR A 219 1.54 0.79 18.31
C TYR A 219 2.21 1.09 19.64
N PHE A 220 2.84 2.28 19.73
CA PHE A 220 3.15 2.84 21.03
C PHE A 220 1.86 3.12 21.81
N SER A 221 1.90 2.98 23.13
CA SER A 221 0.71 3.10 23.99
C SER A 221 -0.03 4.44 23.79
N ARG A 222 0.71 5.55 23.67
CA ARG A 222 0.14 6.87 23.34
C ARG A 222 -0.66 6.85 22.03
N THR A 223 -0.04 6.37 20.94
CA THR A 223 -0.72 6.23 19.65
C THR A 223 -1.93 5.29 19.72
N ALA A 224 -1.81 4.19 20.45
CA ALA A 224 -2.90 3.23 20.63
C ALA A 224 -4.14 3.89 21.25
N HIS A 225 -3.98 4.74 22.28
CA HIS A 225 -5.09 5.51 22.87
C HIS A 225 -5.77 6.42 21.86
N ALA A 226 -5.00 7.18 21.08
CA ALA A 226 -5.56 8.06 20.05
C ALA A 226 -6.31 7.26 18.98
N LEU A 227 -5.69 6.21 18.43
CA LEU A 227 -6.32 5.38 17.39
C LEU A 227 -7.56 4.64 17.89
N GLY A 228 -7.52 4.08 19.10
CA GLY A 228 -8.66 3.38 19.69
C GLY A 228 -9.85 4.31 19.89
N MET A 229 -9.63 5.52 20.40
CA MET A 229 -10.71 6.50 20.59
C MET A 229 -11.26 7.02 19.26
N LEU A 230 -10.40 7.30 18.27
CA LEU A 230 -10.82 7.66 16.91
C LEU A 230 -11.71 6.57 16.29
N TRP A 231 -11.29 5.31 16.42
CA TRP A 231 -12.02 4.17 15.88
C TRP A 231 -13.37 3.93 16.57
N ARG A 232 -13.41 4.08 17.91
CA ARG A 232 -14.64 4.03 18.71
C ARG A 232 -15.65 5.06 18.19
N LEU A 233 -15.26 6.34 18.17
CA LEU A 233 -16.14 7.44 17.79
C LEU A 233 -16.63 7.31 16.34
N ALA A 234 -15.76 6.89 15.42
CA ALA A 234 -16.16 6.63 14.03
C ALA A 234 -17.14 5.43 13.91
N SER A 235 -17.00 4.43 14.78
CA SER A 235 -17.89 3.26 14.81
C SER A 235 -19.27 3.59 15.38
N GLU A 236 -19.37 4.46 16.38
CA GLU A 236 -20.65 4.93 16.94
C GLU A 236 -21.53 5.66 15.91
N VAL A 237 -20.93 6.29 14.90
CA VAL A 237 -21.67 6.94 13.79
C VAL A 237 -22.45 5.92 12.95
N SER A 238 -22.01 4.65 12.92
CA SER A 238 -22.62 3.62 12.06
C SER A 238 -24.08 3.32 12.39
N GLU A 239 -24.49 3.51 13.65
CA GLU A 239 -25.87 3.34 14.10
C GLU A 239 -26.84 4.33 13.44
N LYS A 240 -26.34 5.51 13.07
CA LYS A 240 -27.13 6.61 12.48
C LYS A 240 -26.94 6.74 10.98
N ASN A 241 -25.71 6.54 10.51
CA ASN A 241 -25.35 6.74 9.11
C ASN A 241 -24.17 5.84 8.70
N ALA A 242 -24.49 4.66 8.14
CA ALA A 242 -23.49 3.70 7.67
C ALA A 242 -22.58 4.27 6.57
N SER A 243 -23.07 5.15 5.70
CA SER A 243 -22.26 5.75 4.64
C SER A 243 -21.24 6.73 5.18
N LEU A 244 -21.64 7.53 6.15
CA LEU A 244 -20.74 8.46 6.86
C LEU A 244 -19.70 7.70 7.68
N ALA A 245 -20.12 6.67 8.42
CA ALA A 245 -19.20 5.81 9.18
C ALA A 245 -18.16 5.13 8.27
N ARG A 246 -18.57 4.66 7.08
CA ARG A 246 -17.64 4.13 6.07
C ARG A 246 -16.62 5.18 5.64
N ALA A 247 -17.05 6.41 5.35
CA ALA A 247 -16.14 7.49 4.96
C ALA A 247 -15.16 7.87 6.07
N LEU A 248 -15.62 7.90 7.33
CA LEU A 248 -14.76 8.14 8.51
C LEU A 248 -13.72 7.02 8.66
N LYS A 249 -14.13 5.75 8.58
CA LYS A 249 -13.20 4.61 8.66
C LYS A 249 -12.20 4.60 7.49
N PHE A 250 -12.63 4.93 6.27
CA PHE A 250 -11.73 5.12 5.12
C PHE A 250 -10.67 6.22 5.35
N TRP A 251 -11.05 7.29 6.04
CA TRP A 251 -10.09 8.31 6.47
C TRP A 251 -9.13 7.79 7.54
N LEU A 252 -9.61 7.01 8.51
CA LEU A 252 -8.76 6.41 9.55
C LEU A 252 -7.75 5.39 8.99
N ASP A 253 -8.17 4.54 8.07
CA ASP A 253 -7.33 3.53 7.39
C ASP A 253 -6.04 4.12 6.79
N SER A 254 -6.08 5.40 6.41
CA SER A 254 -4.94 6.07 5.78
C SER A 254 -3.70 6.20 6.66
N HIS A 255 -3.80 6.01 7.98
CA HIS A 255 -2.69 6.21 8.91
C HIS A 255 -2.44 5.07 9.90
N PHE A 256 -3.17 3.95 9.84
CA PHE A 256 -2.88 2.81 10.70
C PHE A 256 -1.46 2.28 10.57
N VAL A 257 -0.91 2.22 9.35
CA VAL A 257 0.50 1.83 9.15
C VAL A 257 1.43 3.02 9.38
N ASN A 258 1.05 4.22 8.95
CA ASN A 258 1.90 5.42 9.07
C ASN A 258 2.18 5.86 10.50
N LEU A 259 1.29 5.54 11.45
CA LEU A 259 1.44 5.84 12.88
C LEU A 259 1.94 4.63 13.68
N SER A 260 2.24 3.51 13.04
CA SER A 260 2.79 2.33 13.68
C SER A 260 4.30 2.47 13.94
N ILE A 261 4.88 1.50 14.66
CA ILE A 261 6.33 1.36 14.87
C ILE A 261 7.13 1.16 13.57
N GLU A 262 6.46 0.95 12.44
CA GLU A 262 7.10 0.85 11.13
C GLU A 262 7.48 2.23 10.56
N ASN A 263 6.94 3.31 11.14
CA ASN A 263 7.32 4.64 10.73
C ASN A 263 8.77 4.94 11.11
N ARG A 264 9.64 5.05 10.11
CA ARG A 264 11.06 5.23 10.34
C ARG A 264 11.40 6.69 10.56
N TYR A 265 12.31 6.96 11.47
CA TYR A 265 12.94 8.26 11.50
C TYR A 265 13.95 8.39 10.36
N ARG A 266 13.78 9.41 9.51
CA ARG A 266 14.71 9.78 8.43
C ARG A 266 15.01 11.27 8.53
N PRO A 267 16.19 11.66 9.04
CA PRO A 267 16.56 13.06 9.12
C PRO A 267 16.57 13.71 7.73
N GLY A 268 16.23 15.00 7.67
CA GLY A 268 16.20 15.78 6.42
C GLY A 268 15.02 15.48 5.49
N VAL A 269 14.12 14.56 5.84
CA VAL A 269 12.88 14.31 5.08
C VAL A 269 11.75 15.15 5.68
N SER A 270 11.11 15.97 4.85
CA SER A 270 10.00 16.86 5.27
C SER A 270 8.69 16.13 5.55
N TYR A 271 8.54 14.91 5.02
CA TYR A 271 7.37 14.07 5.28
C TYR A 271 7.57 13.23 6.56
N PRO A 272 6.64 13.27 7.52
CA PRO A 272 6.79 12.60 8.80
C PRO A 272 6.62 11.07 8.73
N TYR A 273 6.18 10.52 7.58
CA TYR A 273 5.91 9.09 7.40
C TYR A 273 6.88 8.47 6.39
N ASN A 274 7.75 7.57 6.85
CA ASN A 274 8.84 7.00 6.05
C ASN A 274 8.84 5.46 6.10
N LEU A 275 7.71 4.86 5.80
CA LEU A 275 7.55 3.40 5.71
C LEU A 275 8.51 2.79 4.68
N LEU A 276 8.82 1.50 4.85
CA LEU A 276 9.47 0.70 3.81
C LEU A 276 8.38 -0.09 3.07
N SER A 277 8.12 0.27 1.82
CA SER A 277 7.01 -0.33 1.06
C SER A 277 7.19 -1.84 0.86
N GLY A 278 6.09 -2.58 1.03
CA GLY A 278 5.99 -4.01 0.72
C GLY A 278 6.62 -4.95 1.74
N VAL A 279 6.98 -4.49 2.93
CA VAL A 279 7.66 -5.29 3.96
C VAL A 279 7.27 -4.83 5.36
N TYR A 280 6.94 -5.77 6.27
CA TYR A 280 6.91 -5.47 7.70
C TYR A 280 8.31 -5.15 8.21
N TYR A 281 8.55 -3.88 8.57
CA TYR A 281 9.88 -3.42 8.95
C TYR A 281 9.88 -2.51 10.17
N VAL A 282 10.33 -3.06 11.29
CA VAL A 282 10.62 -2.30 12.51
C VAL A 282 12.06 -1.79 12.43
N SER A 283 12.24 -0.49 12.20
CA SER A 283 13.55 0.16 12.14
C SER A 283 14.24 0.21 13.50
N SER A 284 15.56 0.36 13.50
CA SER A 284 16.33 0.70 14.71
C SER A 284 16.16 2.16 15.14
N MET A 285 15.50 2.96 14.28
CA MET A 285 15.18 4.36 14.50
C MET A 285 13.73 4.60 14.07
N ILE A 286 12.83 4.79 15.02
CA ILE A 286 11.38 4.89 14.81
C ILE A 286 10.92 6.32 15.08
N CYS A 287 10.01 6.82 14.25
CA CYS A 287 9.38 8.13 14.38
C CYS A 287 7.93 7.93 14.83
N GLU A 288 7.65 8.16 16.11
CA GLU A 288 6.27 8.20 16.61
C GLU A 288 5.69 9.59 16.34
N ALA A 289 4.84 9.71 15.32
CA ALA A 289 4.30 10.99 14.86
C ALA A 289 2.99 11.38 15.56
N ASP A 290 2.69 12.68 15.56
CA ASP A 290 1.42 13.22 16.02
C ASP A 290 0.23 12.77 15.16
N TYR A 291 -0.79 12.18 15.81
CA TYR A 291 -2.01 11.71 15.16
C TYR A 291 -2.83 12.87 14.61
N LEU A 292 -2.90 13.99 15.34
CA LEU A 292 -3.78 15.11 14.98
C LEU A 292 -3.33 15.73 13.67
N LYS A 293 -2.03 16.03 13.54
CA LYS A 293 -1.44 16.50 12.29
C LYS A 293 -1.60 15.50 11.15
N ALA A 294 -1.49 14.20 11.41
CA ALA A 294 -1.68 13.16 10.40
C ALA A 294 -3.09 13.22 9.80
N TYR A 295 -4.07 13.06 10.68
CA TYR A 295 -5.46 12.93 10.29
C TYR A 295 -6.07 14.25 9.82
N ALA A 296 -5.72 15.40 10.41
CA ALA A 296 -6.16 16.70 9.93
C ALA A 296 -5.66 17.01 8.51
N ASN A 297 -4.42 16.64 8.19
CA ASN A 297 -3.88 16.83 6.83
C ASN A 297 -4.56 15.89 5.83
N LYS A 298 -4.79 14.64 6.20
CA LYS A 298 -5.52 13.70 5.35
C LYS A 298 -6.96 14.14 5.12
N LEU A 299 -7.64 14.61 6.17
CA LEU A 299 -9.02 15.10 6.11
C LEU A 299 -9.16 16.17 5.02
N LYS A 300 -8.32 17.21 5.09
CA LYS A 300 -8.30 18.29 4.09
C LYS A 300 -8.09 17.77 2.65
N ARG A 301 -7.21 16.79 2.47
CA ARG A 301 -6.94 16.17 1.15
C ARG A 301 -8.14 15.38 0.64
N ILE A 302 -8.79 14.59 1.50
CA ILE A 302 -9.99 13.83 1.14
C ILE A 302 -11.12 14.79 0.80
N SER A 303 -11.47 15.73 1.69
CA SER A 303 -12.56 16.69 1.46
C SER A 303 -12.34 17.49 0.17
N SER A 304 -11.12 17.96 -0.09
CA SER A 304 -10.79 18.67 -1.32
C SER A 304 -10.94 17.78 -2.58
N ALA A 305 -10.51 16.52 -2.51
CA ALA A 305 -10.58 15.61 -3.66
C ALA A 305 -12.02 15.25 -4.02
N PHE A 306 -12.85 14.93 -3.03
CA PHE A 306 -14.24 14.53 -3.27
C PHE A 306 -15.16 15.72 -3.59
N SER A 307 -14.88 16.93 -3.07
CA SER A 307 -15.66 18.14 -3.40
C SER A 307 -15.49 18.59 -4.85
N GLN A 308 -14.34 18.30 -5.47
CA GLN A 308 -14.01 18.75 -6.83
C GLN A 308 -14.39 17.73 -7.92
N CYS A 309 -14.72 16.50 -7.55
CA CYS A 309 -14.95 15.43 -8.49
C CYS A 309 -16.42 15.36 -8.91
N SER A 310 -16.80 16.04 -10.01
CA SER A 310 -18.17 15.95 -10.55
C SER A 310 -18.54 14.53 -10.99
N ALA A 311 -17.57 13.74 -11.46
CA ALA A 311 -17.75 12.35 -11.87
C ALA A 311 -18.24 11.43 -10.73
N PHE A 312 -17.87 11.73 -9.48
CA PHE A 312 -18.32 11.01 -8.28
C PHE A 312 -19.84 11.08 -8.08
N SER A 313 -20.49 12.12 -8.61
CA SER A 313 -21.94 12.29 -8.48
C SER A 313 -22.72 11.38 -9.44
N SER A 314 -22.14 11.05 -10.59
CA SER A 314 -22.81 10.42 -11.74
C SER A 314 -22.46 8.95 -11.98
N SER A 315 -21.43 8.38 -11.34
CA SER A 315 -21.10 6.96 -11.46
C SER A 315 -21.82 6.10 -10.41
N ASN A 316 -22.09 4.84 -10.77
CA ASN A 316 -22.51 3.80 -9.86
C ASN A 316 -21.42 2.74 -9.79
N ALA A 317 -21.01 2.37 -8.57
CA ALA A 317 -20.02 1.33 -8.34
C ALA A 317 -20.60 0.27 -7.41
N ALA A 318 -20.41 -1.00 -7.77
CA ALA A 318 -20.61 -2.14 -6.89
C ALA A 318 -19.25 -2.64 -6.43
N ILE A 319 -19.10 -2.87 -5.13
CA ILE A 319 -17.87 -3.40 -4.52
C ILE A 319 -18.16 -4.78 -3.99
N THR A 320 -17.31 -5.74 -4.33
CA THR A 320 -17.37 -7.11 -3.81
C THR A 320 -16.02 -7.50 -3.23
N THR A 321 -16.07 -8.30 -2.16
CA THR A 321 -14.90 -8.94 -1.57
C THR A 321 -15.02 -10.43 -1.82
N GLY A 322 -14.09 -11.00 -2.56
CA GLY A 322 -14.14 -12.40 -2.94
C GLY A 322 -13.11 -12.79 -3.99
N ASP A 323 -12.98 -14.10 -4.18
CA ASP A 323 -12.07 -14.67 -5.15
C ASP A 323 -12.50 -14.34 -6.59
N CYS A 324 -11.59 -13.74 -7.38
CA CYS A 324 -11.82 -13.46 -8.80
C CYS A 324 -12.02 -14.74 -9.64
N ALA A 325 -11.64 -15.92 -9.13
CA ALA A 325 -11.94 -17.20 -9.76
C ALA A 325 -13.42 -17.62 -9.60
N SER A 326 -14.22 -16.92 -8.79
CA SER A 326 -15.64 -17.21 -8.59
C SER A 326 -16.43 -15.91 -8.36
N LEU A 327 -16.73 -15.22 -9.45
CA LEU A 327 -17.49 -13.97 -9.44
C LEU A 327 -18.99 -14.26 -9.40
N SER A 328 -19.69 -13.61 -8.46
CA SER A 328 -21.16 -13.69 -8.32
C SER A 328 -21.89 -12.84 -9.38
N VAL A 329 -21.54 -13.02 -10.65
CA VAL A 329 -22.13 -12.31 -11.80
C VAL A 329 -22.57 -13.30 -12.89
N PRO A 330 -23.62 -12.97 -13.67
CA PRO A 330 -24.08 -13.83 -14.76
C PRO A 330 -23.04 -14.00 -15.87
N ASN A 331 -23.14 -15.09 -16.62
CA ASN A 331 -22.34 -15.31 -17.83
C ASN A 331 -22.59 -14.18 -18.83
N GLU A 332 -21.55 -13.82 -19.60
CA GLU A 332 -21.65 -12.87 -20.72
C GLU A 332 -22.38 -11.55 -20.36
N SER A 333 -22.12 -11.02 -19.17
CA SER A 333 -22.77 -9.81 -18.65
C SER A 333 -21.86 -8.58 -18.67
N ILE A 334 -20.53 -8.78 -18.66
CA ILE A 334 -19.53 -7.71 -18.58
C ILE A 334 -19.12 -7.27 -20.00
N ASP A 335 -19.00 -5.96 -20.22
CA ASP A 335 -18.59 -5.37 -21.50
C ASP A 335 -17.08 -5.12 -21.61
N TYR A 336 -16.38 -5.02 -20.48
CA TYR A 336 -14.95 -4.77 -20.43
C TYR A 336 -14.37 -5.20 -19.08
N ILE A 337 -13.16 -5.76 -19.09
CA ILE A 337 -12.43 -6.12 -17.86
C ILE A 337 -11.12 -5.33 -17.80
N PHE A 338 -10.84 -4.73 -16.65
CA PHE A 338 -9.54 -4.19 -16.31
C PHE A 338 -9.01 -4.92 -15.08
N THR A 339 -7.80 -5.47 -15.15
CA THR A 339 -7.24 -6.26 -14.05
C THR A 339 -5.75 -5.99 -13.89
N ASP A 340 -5.31 -5.90 -12.63
CA ASP A 340 -3.91 -5.74 -12.22
C ASP A 340 -3.57 -6.91 -11.27
N PRO A 341 -3.32 -8.13 -11.82
CA PRO A 341 -3.13 -9.31 -11.00
C PRO A 341 -1.82 -9.26 -10.21
N PRO A 342 -1.72 -10.01 -9.09
CA PRO A 342 -0.50 -10.01 -8.27
C PRO A 342 0.75 -10.45 -9.05
N PHE A 343 1.86 -9.77 -8.78
CA PHE A 343 3.12 -9.92 -9.51
C PHE A 343 4.01 -11.07 -9.00
N GLY A 344 3.48 -12.30 -8.89
CA GLY A 344 4.25 -13.45 -8.44
C GLY A 344 4.75 -13.30 -7.00
N ALA A 345 6.06 -13.30 -6.75
CA ALA A 345 6.66 -13.24 -5.40
C ALA A 345 7.04 -11.82 -4.93
N ASN A 346 6.53 -10.76 -5.59
CA ASN A 346 7.01 -9.39 -5.33
C ASN A 346 6.44 -8.78 -4.05
N ILE A 347 5.15 -9.00 -3.77
CA ILE A 347 4.39 -8.43 -2.66
C ILE A 347 3.48 -9.52 -2.10
N PHE A 348 3.46 -9.66 -0.78
CA PHE A 348 2.63 -10.61 -0.03
C PHE A 348 1.47 -9.82 0.56
N TYR A 349 0.41 -9.62 -0.21
CA TYR A 349 -0.65 -8.65 0.11
C TYR A 349 -1.43 -9.08 1.34
N ALA A 350 -1.82 -10.35 1.42
CA ALA A 350 -2.54 -10.88 2.57
C ALA A 350 -1.76 -10.71 3.88
N ASP A 351 -0.44 -10.96 3.86
CA ASP A 351 0.43 -10.74 5.02
C ASP A 351 0.42 -9.25 5.43
N LEU A 352 0.65 -8.34 4.48
CA LEU A 352 0.78 -6.91 4.75
C LEU A 352 -0.55 -6.26 5.17
N ASN A 353 -1.68 -6.83 4.74
CA ASN A 353 -3.00 -6.34 5.08
C ASN A 353 -3.40 -6.69 6.52
N LEU A 354 -2.77 -7.69 7.16
CA LEU A 354 -3.13 -8.16 8.51
C LEU A 354 -3.29 -7.02 9.52
N LEU A 355 -2.39 -6.02 9.51
CA LEU A 355 -2.46 -4.89 10.44
C LEU A 355 -3.73 -4.06 10.22
N VAL A 356 -4.05 -3.69 8.98
CA VAL A 356 -5.23 -2.88 8.66
C VAL A 356 -6.52 -3.70 8.82
N GLU A 357 -6.53 -4.92 8.31
CA GLU A 357 -7.65 -5.86 8.37
C GLU A 357 -8.04 -6.22 9.81
N SER A 358 -7.06 -6.28 10.72
CA SER A 358 -7.33 -6.51 12.13
C SER A 358 -8.21 -5.43 12.77
N TRP A 359 -8.10 -4.16 12.35
CA TRP A 359 -8.97 -3.07 12.84
C TRP A 359 -10.42 -3.27 12.41
N HIS A 360 -10.63 -3.84 11.22
CA HIS A 360 -11.96 -4.15 10.69
C HIS A 360 -12.54 -5.47 11.21
N GLY A 361 -11.74 -6.29 11.89
CA GLY A 361 -12.17 -7.57 12.44
C GLY A 361 -12.40 -8.66 11.39
N VAL A 362 -11.89 -8.47 10.17
CA VAL A 362 -12.03 -9.41 9.05
C VAL A 362 -10.69 -9.53 8.33
N ILE A 363 -10.24 -10.75 8.08
CA ILE A 363 -8.95 -11.04 7.46
C ILE A 363 -9.12 -11.73 6.09
N SER A 364 -8.17 -11.49 5.21
CA SER A 364 -8.07 -12.14 3.90
C SER A 364 -7.88 -13.65 4.03
N ASP A 365 -8.64 -14.42 3.25
CA ASP A 365 -8.30 -15.83 3.02
C ASP A 365 -7.13 -15.93 2.02
N SER A 366 -5.92 -16.04 2.56
CA SER A 366 -4.70 -16.11 1.76
C SER A 366 -4.54 -17.41 0.95
N ALA A 367 -5.40 -18.42 1.13
CA ALA A 367 -5.30 -19.70 0.41
C ALA A 367 -5.40 -19.52 -1.10
N ASN A 368 -6.26 -18.60 -1.56
CA ASN A 368 -6.47 -18.32 -2.99
C ASN A 368 -5.69 -17.09 -3.49
N GLU A 369 -4.82 -16.50 -2.67
CA GLU A 369 -3.95 -15.41 -3.10
C GLU A 369 -3.03 -15.90 -4.23
N ALA A 370 -3.16 -15.30 -5.42
CA ALA A 370 -2.41 -15.66 -6.62
C ALA A 370 -0.98 -15.11 -6.58
N ILE A 371 -0.16 -15.58 -5.64
CA ILE A 371 1.26 -15.22 -5.51
C ILE A 371 2.15 -16.46 -5.48
N VAL A 372 3.45 -16.27 -5.72
CA VAL A 372 4.47 -17.29 -5.45
C VAL A 372 5.01 -17.06 -4.04
N ASP A 373 4.75 -18.02 -3.15
CA ASP A 373 5.06 -17.90 -1.73
C ASP A 373 5.55 -19.25 -1.21
N SER A 374 6.86 -19.34 -0.95
CA SER A 374 7.47 -20.55 -0.41
C SER A 374 6.99 -20.88 1.01
N ALA A 375 6.67 -19.87 1.84
CA ALA A 375 6.16 -20.10 3.19
C ALA A 375 4.79 -20.79 3.15
N LYS A 376 3.96 -20.42 2.16
CA LYS A 376 2.66 -21.04 1.89
C LYS A 376 2.70 -22.21 0.89
N LYS A 377 3.89 -22.68 0.52
CA LYS A 377 4.10 -23.78 -0.45
C LYS A 377 3.45 -23.56 -1.82
N LYS A 378 3.40 -22.30 -2.29
CA LYS A 378 2.91 -21.92 -3.62
C LYS A 378 4.08 -21.66 -4.56
N GLY A 379 4.28 -22.55 -5.53
CA GLY A 379 5.25 -22.40 -6.60
C GLY A 379 4.66 -21.73 -7.85
N VAL A 380 5.44 -21.76 -8.94
CA VAL A 380 5.05 -21.17 -10.23
C VAL A 380 3.85 -21.90 -10.84
N ASN A 381 3.75 -23.22 -10.66
CA ASN A 381 2.65 -24.02 -11.19
C ASN A 381 1.33 -23.71 -10.48
N GLU A 382 1.37 -23.59 -9.14
CA GLU A 382 0.22 -23.18 -8.33
C GLU A 382 -0.24 -21.77 -8.74
N TYR A 383 0.70 -20.84 -8.91
CA TYR A 383 0.42 -19.50 -9.43
C TYR A 383 -0.25 -19.53 -10.81
N GLN A 384 0.30 -20.29 -11.77
CA GLN A 384 -0.28 -20.44 -13.11
C GLN A 384 -1.70 -20.99 -13.06
N ASN A 385 -1.95 -21.99 -12.21
CA ASN A 385 -3.27 -22.58 -12.05
C ASN A 385 -4.28 -21.60 -11.45
N LEU A 386 -3.89 -20.83 -10.43
CA LEU A 386 -4.73 -19.77 -9.85
C LEU A 386 -5.06 -18.71 -10.90
N MET A 387 -4.06 -18.21 -11.63
CA MET A 387 -4.27 -17.26 -12.72
C MET A 387 -5.19 -17.80 -13.81
N ARG A 388 -5.07 -19.08 -14.18
CA ARG A 388 -5.94 -19.74 -15.17
C ARG A 388 -7.39 -19.81 -14.68
N HIS A 389 -7.64 -20.06 -13.40
CA HIS A 389 -9.00 -20.04 -12.86
C HIS A 389 -9.60 -18.63 -12.92
N CYS A 390 -8.84 -17.60 -12.53
CA CYS A 390 -9.28 -16.20 -12.67
C CYS A 390 -9.58 -15.84 -14.13
N PHE A 391 -8.69 -16.17 -15.08
CA PHE A 391 -8.94 -15.89 -16.50
C PHE A 391 -10.10 -16.71 -17.07
N SER A 392 -10.27 -17.96 -16.66
CA SER A 392 -11.46 -18.75 -17.06
C SER A 392 -12.74 -18.07 -16.60
N GLU A 393 -12.75 -17.54 -15.37
CA GLU A 393 -13.90 -16.82 -14.83
C GLU A 393 -14.14 -15.50 -15.57
N TYR A 394 -13.08 -14.75 -15.90
CA TYR A 394 -13.17 -13.56 -16.74
C TYR A 394 -13.75 -13.89 -18.12
N SER A 395 -13.34 -14.99 -18.72
CA SER A 395 -13.88 -15.48 -19.98
C SER A 395 -15.37 -15.83 -19.86
N ARG A 396 -15.81 -16.45 -18.76
CA ARG A 396 -17.23 -16.77 -18.50
C ARG A 396 -18.09 -15.51 -18.45
N VAL A 397 -17.66 -14.48 -17.72
CA VAL A 397 -18.46 -13.28 -17.45
C VAL A 397 -18.39 -12.24 -18.57
N LEU A 398 -17.31 -12.23 -19.37
CA LEU A 398 -17.14 -11.29 -20.47
C LEU A 398 -18.00 -11.68 -21.67
N LYS A 399 -18.69 -10.69 -22.26
CA LYS A 399 -19.42 -10.88 -23.52
C LYS A 399 -18.46 -11.27 -24.65
N PRO A 400 -18.85 -12.17 -25.58
CA PRO A 400 -18.04 -12.50 -26.74
C PRO A 400 -17.72 -11.28 -27.60
N GLY A 401 -16.50 -11.21 -28.15
CA GLY A 401 -16.00 -10.07 -28.92
C GLY A 401 -15.60 -8.84 -28.09
N ARG A 402 -15.64 -8.93 -26.75
CA ARG A 402 -15.24 -7.84 -25.85
C ARG A 402 -13.81 -8.00 -25.35
N TRP A 403 -13.32 -6.92 -24.74
CA TRP A 403 -11.92 -6.71 -24.42
C TRP A 403 -11.64 -6.79 -22.92
N MET A 404 -10.40 -7.17 -22.63
CA MET A 404 -9.78 -7.11 -21.32
C MET A 404 -8.43 -6.42 -21.44
N THR A 405 -8.10 -5.60 -20.44
CA THR A 405 -6.74 -5.11 -20.23
C THR A 405 -6.16 -5.68 -18.95
N VAL A 406 -4.96 -6.27 -19.09
CA VAL A 406 -4.16 -6.77 -17.98
C VAL A 406 -2.95 -5.86 -17.82
N VAL A 407 -2.80 -5.23 -16.66
CA VAL A 407 -1.57 -4.51 -16.30
C VAL A 407 -0.68 -5.47 -15.55
N PHE A 408 0.55 -5.68 -16.05
CA PHE A 408 1.45 -6.67 -15.47
C PHE A 408 2.91 -6.26 -15.55
N SER A 409 3.64 -6.45 -14.44
CA SER A 409 5.06 -6.11 -14.32
C SER A 409 5.79 -7.15 -13.49
N ASN A 410 6.67 -7.93 -14.15
CA ASN A 410 7.54 -8.87 -13.48
C ASN A 410 8.82 -9.09 -14.28
N SER A 411 9.95 -9.25 -13.57
CA SER A 411 11.26 -9.51 -14.18
C SER A 411 11.49 -10.98 -14.53
N SER A 412 10.63 -11.90 -14.08
CA SER A 412 10.76 -13.33 -14.32
C SER A 412 10.05 -13.79 -15.59
N ASN A 413 10.81 -14.36 -16.52
CA ASN A 413 10.28 -14.99 -17.73
C ASN A 413 9.33 -16.16 -17.43
N SER A 414 9.53 -16.89 -16.33
CA SER A 414 8.66 -18.03 -15.98
C SER A 414 7.27 -17.56 -15.57
N ILE A 415 7.17 -16.46 -14.81
CA ILE A 415 5.88 -15.85 -14.42
C ILE A 415 5.18 -15.27 -15.66
N TRP A 416 5.94 -14.67 -16.57
CA TRP A 416 5.42 -14.18 -17.85
C TRP A 416 4.79 -15.28 -18.71
N ARG A 417 5.50 -16.40 -18.89
CA ARG A 417 4.98 -17.56 -19.62
C ARG A 417 3.74 -18.13 -18.96
N ALA A 418 3.75 -18.26 -17.63
CA ALA A 418 2.60 -18.74 -16.87
C ALA A 418 1.34 -17.90 -17.14
N ILE A 419 1.43 -16.57 -17.16
CA ILE A 419 0.29 -15.69 -17.45
C ILE A 419 -0.17 -15.82 -18.90
N GLN A 420 0.74 -15.82 -19.87
CA GLN A 420 0.38 -15.96 -21.29
C GLN A 420 -0.31 -17.28 -21.57
N GLU A 421 0.23 -18.39 -21.04
CA GLU A 421 -0.39 -19.71 -21.14
C GLU A 421 -1.75 -19.75 -20.44
N ALA A 422 -1.87 -19.18 -19.24
CA ALA A 422 -3.13 -19.12 -18.51
C ALA A 422 -4.21 -18.33 -19.26
N MET A 423 -3.87 -17.18 -19.85
CA MET A 423 -4.80 -16.39 -20.67
C MET A 423 -5.23 -17.15 -21.93
N GLY A 424 -4.26 -17.71 -22.67
CA GLY A 424 -4.53 -18.46 -23.91
C GLY A 424 -5.40 -19.69 -23.64
N ALA A 425 -5.10 -20.46 -22.60
CA ALA A 425 -5.88 -21.62 -22.18
C ALA A 425 -7.31 -21.26 -21.73
N SER A 426 -7.54 -20.01 -21.33
CA SER A 426 -8.87 -19.51 -20.94
C SER A 426 -9.66 -18.93 -22.13
N GLY A 427 -9.12 -19.02 -23.34
CA GLY A 427 -9.77 -18.59 -24.59
C GLY A 427 -9.57 -17.12 -24.93
N PHE A 428 -8.62 -16.42 -24.30
CA PHE A 428 -8.28 -15.05 -24.68
C PHE A 428 -7.23 -15.01 -25.78
N VAL A 429 -7.37 -14.03 -26.69
CA VAL A 429 -6.39 -13.74 -27.72
C VAL A 429 -5.73 -12.39 -27.41
N VAL A 430 -4.40 -12.39 -27.25
CA VAL A 430 -3.62 -11.17 -27.07
C VAL A 430 -3.56 -10.42 -28.41
N ALA A 431 -3.97 -9.15 -28.42
CA ALA A 431 -3.99 -8.32 -29.62
C ALA A 431 -2.88 -7.27 -29.64
N ASP A 432 -2.49 -6.75 -28.47
CA ASP A 432 -1.46 -5.72 -28.33
C ASP A 432 -0.80 -5.80 -26.95
N VAL A 433 0.49 -5.44 -26.87
CA VAL A 433 1.23 -5.32 -25.62
C VAL A 433 2.01 -4.02 -25.68
N ARG A 434 1.70 -3.08 -24.77
CA ARG A 434 2.37 -1.79 -24.68
C ARG A 434 3.13 -1.64 -23.39
N THR A 435 4.11 -0.75 -23.39
CA THR A 435 4.83 -0.35 -22.19
C THR A 435 4.22 0.91 -21.59
N LEU A 436 4.03 0.92 -20.28
CA LEU A 436 3.62 2.08 -19.50
C LEU A 436 4.85 2.62 -18.76
N ASP A 437 5.30 3.81 -19.16
CA ASP A 437 6.35 4.54 -18.45
C ASP A 437 5.75 5.30 -17.27
N LYS A 438 6.10 4.90 -16.05
CA LYS A 438 5.56 5.50 -14.82
C LYS A 438 6.16 6.86 -14.49
N GLN A 439 7.20 7.35 -15.19
CA GLN A 439 7.97 8.59 -14.92
C GLN A 439 8.54 8.74 -13.48
N GLN A 440 8.03 8.04 -12.48
CA GLN A 440 8.45 8.02 -11.09
C GLN A 440 8.71 6.56 -10.66
N GLY A 441 9.98 6.18 -10.56
CA GLY A 441 10.39 4.81 -10.20
C GLY A 441 10.26 4.52 -8.70
N SER A 442 9.88 3.30 -8.35
CA SER A 442 9.91 2.80 -6.97
C SER A 442 11.33 2.45 -6.51
N TYR A 443 11.60 2.50 -5.21
CA TYR A 443 12.94 2.24 -4.64
C TYR A 443 13.56 0.89 -5.05
N ARG A 444 12.75 -0.17 -5.25
CA ARG A 444 13.22 -1.49 -5.75
C ARG A 444 13.66 -1.50 -7.22
N GLN A 445 13.16 -0.56 -8.03
CA GLN A 445 13.55 -0.41 -9.44
C GLN A 445 14.91 0.28 -9.60
N VAL A 446 15.44 0.91 -8.54
CA VAL A 446 16.75 1.58 -8.56
C VAL A 446 17.89 0.63 -8.21
N THR A 447 17.63 -0.45 -7.46
CA THR A 447 18.67 -1.36 -6.94
C THR A 447 18.77 -2.70 -7.67
N SER A 448 17.91 -3.00 -8.64
CA SER A 448 17.90 -4.27 -9.38
C SER A 448 17.80 -4.04 -10.90
N THR A 449 18.33 -4.98 -11.69
CA THR A 449 18.14 -5.09 -13.16
C THR A 449 16.70 -5.46 -13.56
N ALA A 450 15.71 -5.13 -12.71
CA ALA A 450 14.31 -5.40 -12.96
C ALA A 450 13.78 -4.56 -14.13
N VAL A 451 12.82 -5.13 -14.86
CA VAL A 451 12.14 -4.49 -16.00
C VAL A 451 11.56 -3.14 -15.54
N LYS A 452 11.94 -2.08 -16.26
CA LYS A 452 11.69 -0.68 -15.89
C LYS A 452 10.29 -0.17 -16.26
N GLN A 453 9.51 -0.95 -16.98
CA GLN A 453 8.23 -0.54 -17.57
C GLN A 453 7.17 -1.60 -17.30
N ASP A 454 5.99 -1.17 -16.89
CA ASP A 454 4.85 -2.09 -16.75
C ASP A 454 4.31 -2.40 -18.15
N LEU A 455 3.87 -3.63 -18.37
CA LEU A 455 3.24 -4.02 -19.61
C LEU A 455 1.72 -3.92 -19.48
N VAL A 456 1.11 -3.33 -20.50
CA VAL A 456 -0.34 -3.22 -20.66
C VAL A 456 -0.72 -4.15 -21.80
N ILE A 457 -1.30 -5.30 -21.43
CA ILE A 457 -1.70 -6.34 -22.37
C ILE A 457 -3.16 -6.11 -22.71
N SER A 458 -3.44 -5.90 -24.00
CA SER A 458 -4.81 -5.84 -24.52
C SER A 458 -5.16 -7.20 -25.12
N ALA A 459 -6.15 -7.86 -24.56
CA ALA A 459 -6.65 -9.14 -25.01
C ALA A 459 -8.15 -9.07 -25.28
N TYR A 460 -8.67 -9.92 -26.16
CA TYR A 460 -10.11 -10.02 -26.41
C TYR A 460 -10.58 -11.47 -26.30
N LYS A 461 -11.85 -11.62 -25.94
CA LYS A 461 -12.57 -12.89 -26.04
C LYS A 461 -13.09 -13.03 -27.47
N PRO A 462 -12.77 -14.11 -28.21
CA PRO A 462 -13.27 -14.34 -29.56
C PRO A 462 -14.80 -14.25 -29.67
N THR A 463 -15.28 -13.94 -30.88
CA THR A 463 -16.72 -13.98 -31.16
C THR A 463 -17.26 -15.41 -31.09
N LYS A 464 -18.57 -15.58 -30.83
CA LYS A 464 -19.22 -16.91 -30.85
C LYS A 464 -19.07 -17.61 -32.20
N GLU A 465 -19.01 -16.84 -33.29
CA GLU A 465 -18.82 -17.38 -34.63
C GLU A 465 -17.45 -18.03 -34.78
N LEU A 466 -16.39 -17.33 -34.37
CA LEU A 466 -15.04 -17.87 -34.42
C LEU A 466 -14.87 -19.06 -33.46
N GLN A 467 -15.47 -19.01 -32.26
CA GLN A 467 -15.46 -20.15 -31.34
C GLN A 467 -16.10 -21.39 -31.94
N ARG A 468 -17.29 -21.26 -32.56
CA ARG A 468 -17.97 -22.38 -33.24
C ARG A 468 -17.11 -23.00 -34.33
N GLN A 469 -16.41 -22.18 -35.12
CA GLN A 469 -15.53 -22.67 -36.17
C GLN A 469 -14.34 -23.47 -35.64
N PHE A 470 -13.84 -23.15 -34.44
CA PHE A 470 -12.81 -23.94 -33.77
C PHE A 470 -13.35 -25.21 -33.09
N ASP A 471 -14.54 -25.15 -32.49
CA ASP A 471 -15.17 -26.30 -31.81
C ASP A 471 -15.58 -27.41 -32.78
N ILE A 472 -15.85 -27.08 -34.05
CA ILE A 472 -16.17 -28.04 -35.11
C ILE A 472 -14.94 -28.89 -35.50
N GLY A 473 -13.74 -28.57 -35.00
CA GLY A 473 -12.60 -29.50 -34.93
C GLY A 473 -11.78 -29.65 -36.21
N GLU A 474 -12.08 -28.88 -37.26
CA GLU A 474 -11.21 -28.85 -38.44
C GLU A 474 -10.16 -27.75 -38.29
N SER A 475 -8.93 -28.17 -37.95
CA SER A 475 -7.71 -27.38 -38.18
C SER A 475 -7.49 -27.23 -39.69
N SER A 476 -8.34 -26.45 -40.34
CA SER A 476 -8.35 -26.20 -41.78
C SER A 476 -7.72 -24.85 -42.11
N ALA A 477 -7.41 -24.65 -43.39
CA ALA A 477 -6.97 -23.34 -43.85
C ALA A 477 -8.07 -22.28 -43.63
N GLU A 478 -9.34 -22.64 -43.77
CA GLU A 478 -10.47 -21.74 -43.55
C GLU A 478 -10.55 -21.24 -42.11
N SER A 479 -10.38 -22.11 -41.11
CA SER A 479 -10.41 -21.72 -39.69
C SER A 479 -9.21 -20.85 -39.31
N ALA A 480 -8.02 -21.15 -39.86
CA ALA A 480 -6.85 -20.28 -39.72
C ALA A 480 -7.07 -18.88 -40.32
N TRP A 481 -7.68 -18.80 -41.51
CA TRP A 481 -8.01 -17.53 -42.14
C TRP A 481 -9.13 -16.76 -41.43
N ALA A 482 -10.10 -17.46 -40.84
CA ALA A 482 -11.15 -16.84 -40.03
C ALA A 482 -10.54 -16.17 -38.79
N PHE A 483 -9.63 -16.86 -38.09
CA PHE A 483 -8.86 -16.29 -37.00
C PHE A 483 -8.04 -15.09 -37.44
N ALA A 484 -7.28 -15.21 -38.53
CA ALA A 484 -6.45 -14.12 -39.04
C ALA A 484 -7.30 -12.87 -39.35
N ARG A 485 -8.49 -13.04 -39.94
CA ARG A 485 -9.41 -11.93 -40.22
C ARG A 485 -9.92 -11.25 -38.95
N GLU A 486 -10.38 -12.01 -37.96
CA GLU A 486 -10.87 -11.45 -36.69
C GLU A 486 -9.71 -10.79 -35.90
N HIS A 487 -8.56 -11.44 -35.82
CA HIS A 487 -7.39 -10.89 -35.15
C HIS A 487 -6.91 -9.61 -35.81
N LEU A 488 -6.82 -9.55 -37.13
CA LEU A 488 -6.44 -8.33 -37.84
C LEU A 488 -7.49 -7.22 -37.71
N HIS A 489 -8.77 -7.56 -37.57
CA HIS A 489 -9.83 -6.60 -37.28
C HIS A 489 -9.63 -5.96 -35.90
N ASN A 490 -9.31 -6.77 -34.88
CA ASN A 490 -9.18 -6.35 -33.50
C ASN A 490 -7.84 -5.67 -33.18
N ALA A 491 -6.74 -6.08 -33.81
CA ALA A 491 -5.44 -5.48 -33.55
C ALA A 491 -5.37 -4.01 -34.05
N PRO A 492 -4.66 -3.12 -33.32
CA PRO A 492 -4.65 -1.68 -33.59
C PRO A 492 -4.13 -1.36 -34.99
N ARG A 493 -4.87 -0.51 -35.73
CA ARG A 493 -4.52 -0.11 -37.11
C ARG A 493 -3.59 1.10 -37.16
N PHE A 494 -3.60 1.93 -36.13
CA PHE A 494 -2.82 3.18 -36.03
C PHE A 494 -2.37 3.38 -34.58
N VAL A 495 -1.16 3.91 -34.38
CA VAL A 495 -0.65 4.35 -33.08
C VAL A 495 -0.42 5.85 -33.17
N GLY A 496 -0.96 6.64 -32.25
CA GLY A 496 -0.79 8.09 -32.35
C GLY A 496 -1.62 8.91 -31.37
N ASN A 497 -1.04 9.98 -30.84
CA ASN A 497 -1.78 11.06 -30.18
C ASN A 497 -2.37 11.99 -31.24
N ALA A 498 -3.48 12.64 -30.89
CA ALA A 498 -4.41 13.49 -31.67
C ALA A 498 -4.01 14.19 -32.99
N ASN A 499 -2.73 14.29 -33.38
CA ASN A 499 -2.26 14.89 -34.64
C ASN A 499 -1.11 14.13 -35.36
N VAL A 500 -0.66 12.95 -34.90
CA VAL A 500 0.38 12.15 -35.57
C VAL A 500 -0.10 10.72 -35.70
N ILE A 501 -0.18 10.21 -36.93
CA ILE A 501 -0.47 8.80 -37.22
C ILE A 501 0.86 8.09 -37.44
N GLU A 502 1.29 7.28 -36.47
CA GLU A 502 2.37 6.30 -36.67
C GLU A 502 1.77 4.98 -37.16
N ILE A 503 2.35 4.47 -38.24
CA ILE A 503 2.03 3.16 -38.79
C ILE A 503 2.66 2.11 -37.88
N VAL A 504 1.88 1.13 -37.43
CA VAL A 504 2.37 -0.04 -36.69
C VAL A 504 3.35 -0.79 -37.58
N ALA A 505 4.63 -0.77 -37.23
CA ALA A 505 5.71 -1.31 -38.06
C ALA A 505 5.51 -2.80 -38.38
N GLU A 506 4.96 -3.57 -37.44
CA GLU A 506 4.62 -4.99 -37.58
C GLU A 506 3.54 -5.26 -38.62
N ARG A 507 2.80 -4.23 -39.06
CA ARG A 507 1.75 -4.31 -40.10
C ARG A 507 2.19 -3.80 -41.46
N THR A 508 3.45 -3.42 -41.60
CA THR A 508 3.98 -3.08 -42.92
C THR A 508 4.06 -4.36 -43.79
N PRO A 509 3.80 -4.27 -45.10
CA PRO A 509 3.98 -5.40 -46.01
C PRO A 509 5.37 -6.05 -45.89
N GLN A 510 6.39 -5.25 -45.54
CA GLN A 510 7.78 -5.67 -45.35
C GLN A 510 7.97 -6.58 -44.12
N MET A 511 7.22 -6.40 -43.04
CA MET A 511 7.26 -7.26 -41.85
C MET A 511 6.32 -8.48 -42.00
N LEU A 512 5.15 -8.30 -42.61
CA LEU A 512 4.17 -9.39 -42.79
C LEU A 512 4.53 -10.40 -43.89
N LEU A 513 5.28 -9.99 -44.91
CA LEU A 513 5.68 -10.84 -46.05
C LEU A 513 7.16 -11.23 -45.99
N ARG A 514 7.82 -11.05 -44.84
CA ARG A 514 9.18 -11.51 -44.64
C ARG A 514 9.16 -13.04 -44.50
N ASN A 515 9.38 -13.74 -45.60
CA ASN A 515 9.71 -15.17 -45.56
C ASN A 515 11.00 -15.36 -44.74
N PRO A 516 11.14 -16.47 -43.99
CA PRO A 516 12.34 -16.77 -43.21
C PRO A 516 13.62 -16.83 -44.06
#